data_AF-A0A4P6UUE4-F1
#
_entry.id   AF-A0A4P6UUE4-F1
#
_cell.length_a   1.000
_cell.length_b   1.000
_cell.length_c   1.000
_cell.angle_alpha   90.00
_cell.angle_beta   90.00
_cell.angle_gamma   90.00
#
_symmetry.space_group_name_H-M   'P 1'
#
loop_
_entity.id
_entity.type
_entity.pdbx_description
1 polymer ?
#
loop_
_entity_poly.entity_id
_entity_poly.type
_entity_poly.pdbx_seq_one_letter_code
_entity_poly.pdbx_strand_id
1 'polypeptide(L)' 'MNHVNPPRSIKEIVIDGGKYIYKSDERFDYLTEILDNEVKIHLKFTKDKDKRLEAENALKTFFLELLF' A
#
# COMPACT_ATOMS: atom_id res chain seq x y z
N MET A 1 22.25 23.41 -5.91
CA MET A 1 20.82 23.08 -5.78
C MET A 1 20.67 21.60 -6.10
N ASN A 2 20.41 20.77 -5.09
CA ASN A 2 20.19 19.34 -5.32
C ASN A 2 18.76 19.15 -5.86
N HIS A 3 18.65 18.80 -7.13
CA HIS A 3 17.38 18.38 -7.72
C HIS A 3 16.98 17.04 -7.10
N VAL A 4 16.24 17.08 -5.99
CA VAL A 4 15.51 15.91 -5.50
C VAL A 4 14.40 15.67 -6.50
N ASN A 5 14.52 14.62 -7.32
CA ASN A 5 13.42 14.18 -8.17
C ASN A 5 12.19 13.96 -7.26
N PRO A 6 11.05 14.61 -7.52
CA PRO A 6 9.85 14.31 -6.77
C PRO A 6 9.54 12.81 -6.92
N PRO A 7 9.12 12.13 -5.85
CA PRO A 7 8.83 10.70 -5.92
C PRO A 7 7.83 10.50 -7.07
N ARG A 8 8.21 9.68 -8.06
CA ARG A 8 7.33 9.29 -9.17
C ARG A 8 6.06 8.75 -8.52
N SER A 9 4.95 9.48 -8.68
CA SER A 9 3.66 9.02 -8.17
C SER A 9 3.30 7.75 -8.93
N ILE A 10 3.36 6.61 -8.24
CA ILE A 10 2.89 5.34 -8.78
C ILE A 10 1.37 5.46 -8.84
N LYS A 11 0.82 5.75 -10.02
CA LYS A 11 -0.62 5.97 -10.21
C LYS A 11 -1.40 4.66 -10.35
N GLU A 12 -0.75 3.62 -10.86
CA GLU A 12 -1.35 2.32 -11.16
C GLU A 12 -0.38 1.20 -10.75
N ILE A 13 -0.92 0.18 -10.06
CA ILE A 13 -0.21 -1.05 -9.71
C ILE A 13 -1.03 -2.22 -10.25
N VAL A 14 -0.38 -3.15 -10.93
CA VAL A 14 -1.01 -4.40 -11.41
C VAL A 14 -0.57 -5.54 -10.50
N ILE A 15 -1.51 -6.20 -9.84
CA ILE A 15 -1.26 -7.39 -8.99
C ILE A 15 -2.23 -8.48 -9.45
N ASP A 16 -1.70 -9.65 -9.81
CA ASP A 16 -2.48 -10.82 -10.27
C ASP A 16 -3.50 -10.51 -11.38
N GLY A 17 -3.14 -9.63 -12.32
CA GLY A 17 -4.02 -9.19 -13.40
C GLY A 17 -5.08 -8.13 -13.01
N GLY A 18 -5.26 -7.85 -11.72
CA GLY A 18 -6.08 -6.75 -11.21
C GLY A 18 -5.39 -5.40 -11.38
N LYS A 19 -6.14 -4.38 -11.82
CA LYS A 19 -5.66 -2.99 -11.95
C LYS A 19 -6.08 -2.17 -10.74
N TYR A 20 -5.09 -1.66 -10.01
CA TYR A 20 -5.33 -0.87 -8.81
C TYR A 20 -4.93 0.58 -9.00
N ILE A 21 -5.83 1.48 -8.59
CA ILE A 21 -5.61 2.91 -8.54
C ILE A 21 -5.07 3.28 -7.16
N TYR A 22 -3.93 3.97 -7.16
CA TYR A 22 -3.38 4.54 -5.94
C TYR A 22 -4.18 5.79 -5.53
N LYS A 23 -4.62 5.83 -4.27
CA LYS A 23 -5.23 7.00 -3.63
C LYS A 23 -4.53 7.27 -2.30
N SER A 24 -4.55 8.51 -1.85
CA SER A 24 -3.83 8.94 -0.66
C SER A 24 -4.60 10.04 0.07
N ASP A 25 -4.66 9.97 1.40
CA ASP A 25 -5.16 11.04 2.27
C ASP A 25 -4.12 11.39 3.35
N GLU A 26 -4.46 12.24 4.31
CA GLU A 26 -3.50 12.69 5.34
C GLU A 26 -2.93 11.53 6.18
N ARG A 27 -3.71 10.47 6.41
CA ARG A 27 -3.38 9.39 7.35
C ARG A 27 -3.00 8.10 6.65
N PHE A 28 -3.49 7.88 5.43
CA PHE A 28 -3.42 6.58 4.77
C PHE A 28 -3.13 6.69 3.28
N ASP A 29 -2.54 5.62 2.76
CA ASP A 29 -2.46 5.32 1.34
C ASP A 29 -3.34 4.11 1.03
N TYR A 30 -3.90 4.05 -0.17
CA TYR A 30 -4.87 3.05 -0.58
C TYR A 30 -4.55 2.50 -1.96
N LEU A 31 -4.73 1.19 -2.15
CA LEU A 31 -4.90 0.59 -3.47
C LEU A 31 -6.36 0.21 -3.64
N THR A 32 -6.97 0.87 -4.62
CA THR A 32 -8.41 0.83 -4.87
C THR A 32 -8.67 0.20 -6.22
N GLU A 33 -9.61 -0.73 -6.28
CA GLU A 33 -10.11 -1.30 -7.53
C GLU A 33 -11.47 -0.68 -7.85
N ILE A 34 -11.78 -0.51 -9.14
CA ILE A 34 -13.11 -0.10 -9.60
C ILE A 34 -13.66 -1.25 -10.45
N LEU A 35 -14.72 -1.90 -9.96
CA LEU A 35 -15.40 -3.01 -10.63
C LEU A 35 -16.89 -2.67 -10.67
N ASP A 36 -17.54 -2.84 -11.83
CA ASP A 36 -18.99 -2.63 -11.99
C ASP A 36 -19.50 -1.26 -11.49
N ASN A 37 -18.69 -0.20 -11.66
CA ASN A 37 -18.91 1.15 -11.12
C ASN A 37 -18.88 1.28 -9.59
N GLU A 38 -18.50 0.24 -8.87
CA GLU A 38 -18.27 0.27 -7.43
C GLU A 38 -16.78 0.46 -7.11
N VAL A 39 -16.50 1.26 -6.09
CA VAL A 39 -15.14 1.49 -5.59
C VAL A 39 -14.87 0.54 -4.43
N LYS A 40 -13.92 -0.39 -4.60
CA LYS A 40 -13.49 -1.32 -3.54
C LYS A 40 -12.07 -0.97 -3.09
N ILE A 41 -11.88 -0.85 -1.78
CA ILE A 41 -10.55 -0.63 -1.18
C ILE A 41 -9.98 -2.00 -0.81
N HIS A 42 -8.89 -2.39 -1.44
CA HIS A 42 -8.28 -3.71 -1.23
C HIS A 42 -7.15 -3.64 -0.21
N LEU A 43 -6.28 -2.64 -0.34
CA LEU A 43 -5.19 -2.43 0.60
C LEU A 43 -5.23 -1.00 1.14
N LYS A 44 -4.95 -0.89 2.44
CA LYS A 44 -4.86 0.36 3.18
C LYS A 44 -3.56 0.35 3.98
N PHE A 45 -2.73 1.36 3.77
CA PHE A 45 -1.43 1.49 4.39
C PHE A 45 -1.42 2.72 5.30
N THR A 46 -0.98 2.56 6.54
CA THR A 46 -0.83 3.67 7.48
C THR A 46 0.43 4.49 7.16
N LYS A 47 0.29 5.82 7.18
CA LYS A 47 1.44 6.73 7.08
C LYS A 47 2.16 6.92 8.41
N ASP A 48 1.50 6.57 9.52
CA ASP A 48 2.12 6.50 10.84
C ASP A 48 3.32 5.54 10.82
N LYS A 49 4.49 6.04 11.20
CA LYS A 49 5.76 5.28 11.11
C LYS A 49 5.81 4.15 12.13
N ASP A 50 5.32 4.38 13.33
CA ASP A 50 5.41 3.42 14.43
C ASP A 50 4.49 2.24 14.15
N LYS A 51 3.26 2.52 13.70
CA LYS A 51 2.30 1.48 13.28
C LYS A 51 2.78 0.70 12.06
N ARG A 52 3.52 1.34 11.16
CA ARG A 52 4.07 0.66 9.98
C ARG A 52 5.18 -0.30 10.37
N LEU A 53 6.06 0.10 11.28
CA LEU A 53 7.09 -0.76 11.84
C LEU A 53 6.48 -1.95 12.60
N GLU A 54 5.45 -1.69 13.40
CA GLU A 54 4.69 -2.73 14.10
C GLU A 54 4.09 -3.75 13.11
N ALA A 55 3.42 -3.27 12.06
CA ALA A 55 2.85 -4.13 11.03
C ALA A 55 3.92 -4.94 10.27
N GLU A 56 5.06 -4.34 9.93
CA GLU A 56 6.18 -5.03 9.29
C GLU A 56 6.73 -6.14 10.18
N ASN A 57 6.90 -5.87 11.47
CA ASN A 57 7.36 -6.87 12.44
C ASN A 57 6.34 -8.00 12.59
N ALA A 58 5.05 -7.69 12.70
CA ALA A 58 4.00 -8.69 12.79
C ALA A 58 3.95 -9.60 11.54
N LEU A 59 4.12 -9.04 10.34
CA LEU A 59 4.21 -9.82 9.10
C LEU A 59 5.45 -10.73 9.09
N LYS A 60 6.62 -10.21 9.49
CA LYS A 60 7.83 -11.02 9.62
C LYS A 60 7.61 -12.18 10.57
N THR A 61 7.05 -11.94 11.75
CA THR A 61 6.74 -12.99 12.72
C THR A 61 5.77 -14.01 12.14
N PHE A 62 4.65 -13.58 11.56
CA PHE A 62 3.64 -14.48 10.99
C PHE A 62 4.22 -15.40 9.90
N PHE A 63 5.01 -14.85 8.97
CA PHE A 63 5.61 -15.67 7.91
C PHE A 63 6.79 -16.52 8.38
N LEU A 64 7.50 -16.12 9.43
CA LEU A 64 8.51 -16.97 10.07
C LEU A 64 7.85 -18.14 10.80
N GLU A 65 6.73 -17.92 11.49
CA GLU A 65 5.97 -18.97 12.17
C GLU A 65 5.35 -19.98 11.20
N LEU A 66 5.07 -19.61 9.95
CA LEU A 66 4.59 -20.55 8.92
C LEU A 66 5.69 -21.48 8.35
N LEU A 67 6.96 -21.18 8.61
CA LEU A 67 8.10 -21.95 8.12
C LEU A 67 8.62 -23.01 9.11
N PHE A 68 8.06 -23.06 10.32
CA PHE A 68 8.39 -24.01 11.38
C PHE A 68 7.16 -24.81 11.82
#